data_AF-A0A737SRB4-F1
#
_entry.id   AF-A0A737SRB4-F1
#
_cell.length_a   1.000
_cell.length_b   1.000
_cell.length_c   1.000
_cell.angle_alpha   90.00
_cell.angle_beta   90.00
_cell.angle_gamma   90.00
#
_symmetry.space_group_name_H-M   'P 1'
#
loop_
_entity.id
_entity.type
_entity.pdbx_description
1 polymer ?
#
loop_
_entity_poly.entity_id
_entity_poly.type
_entity_poly.pdbx_seq_one_letter_code
_entity_poly.pdbx_strand_id
1 'polypeptide(L)'
;YTLTVKVEDEAGNIRQSAPLTVTVDTQTAIDGIELVNDHGISGDNLTNALRPEFRVTTPGDVNTVRLSLDGDTNWVNATKNAAGVWEYNWPDDVGEGKHTLTVEATD
;
A
#
# COMPACT_ATOMS: atom_id res chain seq x y z
N TYR A 1 9.69 -13.63 15.16
CA TYR A 1 10.72 -14.56 15.68
C TYR A 1 11.64 -13.82 16.63
N THR A 2 12.16 -14.50 17.66
CA THR A 2 13.17 -13.93 18.57
C THR A 2 14.38 -14.85 18.59
N LEU A 3 15.54 -14.32 18.22
CA LEU A 3 16.79 -15.05 18.14
C LEU A 3 17.67 -14.73 19.35
N THR A 4 18.23 -15.77 19.97
CA THR A 4 19.24 -15.66 21.02
C THR A 4 20.33 -16.67 20.75
N VAL A 5 21.59 -16.25 20.87
CA VAL A 5 22.76 -17.11 20.70
C VAL A 5 23.28 -17.50 22.08
N LYS A 6 23.48 -18.79 22.34
CA LYS A 6 24.14 -19.30 23.54
C LYS A 6 25.55 -19.78 23.16
N VAL A 7 26.57 -19.34 23.88
CA VAL A 7 27.93 -19.84 23.78
C VAL A 7 28.30 -20.49 25.12
N GLU A 8 28.94 -21.65 25.04
CA GLU A 8 29.44 -22.41 26.18
C GLU A 8 30.91 -22.74 25.92
N ASP A 9 31.80 -22.42 26.86
CA ASP A 9 33.20 -22.82 26.76
C ASP A 9 33.43 -24.24 27.33
N GLU A 10 34.63 -24.79 27.10
CA GLU A 10 34.98 -26.16 27.52
C GLU A 10 35.04 -26.33 29.06
N ALA A 11 35.09 -25.21 29.80
CA ALA A 11 34.98 -25.19 31.25
C ALA A 11 33.52 -25.07 31.75
N GLY A 12 32.54 -24.98 30.84
CA GLY A 12 31.11 -24.89 31.14
C GLY A 12 30.60 -23.46 31.38
N ASN A 13 31.38 -22.41 31.09
CA ASN A 13 30.88 -21.04 31.20
C ASN A 13 29.92 -20.73 30.07
N ILE A 14 28.69 -20.39 30.43
CA ILE A 14 27.65 -20.02 29.48
C ILE A 14 27.51 -18.49 29.39
N ARG A 15 27.40 -17.99 28.16
CA ARG A 15 26.96 -16.62 27.86
C ARG A 15 25.86 -16.67 26.80
N GLN A 16 24.87 -15.79 26.94
CA GLN A 16 23.82 -15.60 25.96
C GLN A 16 23.90 -14.21 25.35
N SER A 17 23.58 -14.08 24.07
CA SER A 17 23.41 -12.78 23.42
C SER A 17 22.16 -12.09 23.97
N ALA A 18 22.10 -10.77 23.80
CA ALA A 18 20.82 -10.08 23.86
C ALA A 18 19.84 -10.68 22.82
N PRO A 19 18.53 -10.76 23.14
CA PRO A 19 17.53 -11.22 22.19
C PRO A 19 17.40 -10.24 21.01
N LEU A 20 17.36 -10.75 19.80
CA LEU A 20 17.05 -10.01 18.58
C LEU A 20 15.66 -10.38 18.08
N THR A 21 14.75 -9.43 18.05
CA THR A 21 13.41 -9.61 17.46
C THR A 21 13.50 -9.43 15.94
N VAL A 22 13.01 -10.41 15.20
CA VAL A 22 12.91 -10.42 13.73
C VAL A 22 11.46 -10.63 13.34
N THR A 23 10.90 -9.70 12.59
CA THR A 23 9.56 -9.84 12.00
C THR A 23 9.74 -10.28 10.55
N VAL A 24 8.98 -11.28 10.11
CA VAL A 24 8.93 -11.70 8.71
C VAL A 24 7.51 -11.42 8.26
N ASP A 25 7.35 -10.40 7.42
CA ASP A 25 6.10 -10.12 6.73
C ASP A 25 6.19 -10.68 5.31
N THR A 26 5.17 -11.43 4.90
CA THR A 26 5.09 -12.02 3.56
C THR A 26 3.78 -11.66 2.88
N GLN A 27 2.99 -10.76 3.46
CA GLN A 27 1.68 -10.39 2.95
C GLN A 27 1.69 -8.92 2.53
N THR A 28 1.27 -8.67 1.30
CA THR A 28 0.96 -7.33 0.82
C THR A 28 -0.44 -7.40 0.22
N ALA A 29 -1.38 -6.70 0.85
CA ALA A 29 -2.78 -6.71 0.46
C ALA A 29 -3.28 -5.30 0.15
N ILE A 30 -4.30 -5.22 -0.69
CA ILE A 30 -5.10 -4.01 -0.91
C ILE A 30 -6.49 -4.35 -0.39
N ASP A 31 -6.89 -3.69 0.70
CA ASP A 31 -8.15 -3.95 1.39
C ASP A 31 -9.34 -3.34 0.66
N GLY A 32 -9.12 -2.24 -0.08
CA GLY A 32 -10.16 -1.58 -0.85
C GLY A 32 -9.64 -0.48 -1.76
N ILE A 33 -10.39 -0.22 -2.83
CA ILE A 33 -10.18 0.88 -3.77
C ILE A 33 -11.52 1.59 -3.94
N GLU A 34 -11.51 2.93 -3.85
CA GLU A 34 -12.70 3.78 -3.93
C GLU A 34 -12.45 4.93 -4.91
N LEU A 35 -13.41 5.21 -5.79
CA LEU A 35 -13.49 6.45 -6.55
C LEU A 35 -14.20 7.51 -5.67
N VAL A 36 -13.45 8.50 -5.21
CA VAL A 36 -13.93 9.47 -4.21
C VAL A 36 -14.91 10.45 -4.80
N ASN A 37 -14.68 10.87 -6.04
CA ASN A 37 -15.52 11.83 -6.75
C ASN A 37 -16.51 11.13 -7.68
N ASP A 38 -17.14 10.06 -7.19
CA ASP A 38 -18.20 9.34 -7.90
C ASP A 38 -19.47 10.22 -8.00
N HIS A 39 -19.81 10.65 -9.22
CA HIS A 39 -20.87 11.65 -9.44
C HIS A 39 -22.08 11.01 -10.08
N GLY A 40 -23.24 11.10 -9.42
CA GLY A 40 -24.49 10.51 -9.90
C GLY A 40 -24.96 9.42 -8.95
N ILE A 41 -24.80 8.15 -9.34
CA ILE A 41 -25.18 7.02 -8.50
C ILE A 41 -23.96 6.57 -7.70
N SER A 42 -23.96 6.80 -6.40
CA SER A 42 -22.87 6.35 -5.54
C SER A 42 -22.66 4.84 -5.64
N GLY A 43 -21.40 4.45 -5.88
CA GLY A 43 -20.93 3.06 -5.99
C GLY A 43 -21.02 2.46 -7.38
N ASP A 44 -21.44 3.22 -8.41
CA ASP A 44 -21.40 2.75 -9.81
C ASP A 44 -20.04 3.02 -10.49
N ASN A 45 -19.15 3.77 -9.82
CA ASN A 45 -17.83 4.17 -10.29
C ASN A 45 -17.88 5.01 -11.58
N LEU A 46 -18.93 5.81 -11.77
CA LEU A 46 -19.07 6.76 -12.85
C LEU A 46 -18.90 8.19 -12.32
N THR A 47 -17.86 8.87 -12.81
CA THR A 47 -17.66 10.29 -12.51
C THR A 47 -17.80 11.14 -13.76
N ASN A 48 -18.38 12.34 -13.60
CA ASN A 48 -18.32 13.40 -14.60
C ASN A 48 -17.12 14.34 -14.40
N ALA A 49 -16.28 14.06 -13.40
CA ALA A 49 -15.05 14.79 -13.18
C ALA A 49 -14.00 14.35 -14.19
N LEU A 50 -13.42 15.32 -14.91
CA LEU A 50 -12.29 15.08 -15.80
C LEU A 50 -11.04 14.58 -15.04
N ARG A 51 -11.00 14.77 -13.72
CA ARG A 51 -9.85 14.43 -12.86
C ARG A 51 -10.33 13.50 -11.75
N PRO A 52 -10.23 12.17 -11.92
CA PRO A 52 -10.68 11.23 -10.91
C PRO A 52 -9.81 11.31 -9.65
N GLU A 53 -10.45 11.13 -8.50
CA GLU A 53 -9.79 11.03 -7.19
C GLU A 53 -9.97 9.62 -6.65
N PHE A 54 -8.87 8.99 -6.23
CA PHE A 54 -8.87 7.63 -5.75
C PHE A 54 -8.40 7.53 -4.30
N ARG A 55 -9.04 6.64 -3.57
CA ARG A 55 -8.62 6.17 -2.25
C ARG A 55 -8.27 4.70 -2.32
N VAL A 56 -7.15 4.34 -1.70
CA VAL A 56 -6.70 2.96 -1.56
C VAL A 56 -6.49 2.68 -0.08
N THR A 57 -7.17 1.66 0.43
CA THR A 57 -6.99 1.17 1.79
C THR A 57 -6.07 -0.04 1.74
N THR A 58 -5.05 -0.02 2.57
CA THR A 58 -4.08 -1.12 2.71
C THR A 58 -3.86 -1.40 4.20
N PRO A 59 -3.30 -2.58 4.54
CA PRO A 59 -2.82 -2.82 5.89
C PRO A 59 -1.74 -1.82 6.31
N GLY A 60 -1.50 -1.73 7.61
CA GLY A 60 -0.67 -0.68 8.21
C GLY A 60 0.82 -0.79 7.88
N ASP A 61 1.28 -1.98 7.52
CA ASP A 61 2.66 -2.31 7.13
C ASP A 61 3.04 -1.77 5.74
N VAL A 62 2.09 -1.63 4.81
CA VAL A 62 2.36 -1.11 3.46
C VAL A 62 3.04 0.26 3.49
N ASN A 63 4.21 0.32 2.86
CA ASN A 63 5.11 1.47 2.83
C ASN A 63 4.95 2.32 1.57
N THR A 64 4.50 1.73 0.44
CA THR A 64 4.27 2.46 -0.81
C THR A 64 3.05 1.92 -1.57
N VAL A 65 2.30 2.84 -2.19
CA VAL A 65 1.21 2.52 -3.12
C VAL A 65 1.38 3.31 -4.40
N ARG A 66 1.32 2.62 -5.54
CA ARG A 66 1.42 3.17 -6.88
C ARG A 66 0.16 2.89 -7.68
N LEU A 67 -0.24 3.84 -8.50
CA LEU A 67 -1.44 3.77 -9.33
C LEU A 67 -1.05 3.93 -10.80
N SER A 68 -1.77 3.26 -11.68
CA SER A 68 -1.67 3.42 -13.13
C SER A 68 -3.07 3.38 -13.74
N LEU A 69 -3.31 4.20 -14.76
CA LEU A 69 -4.56 4.21 -15.51
C LEU A 69 -4.36 3.51 -16.86
N ASP A 70 -5.34 2.71 -17.27
CA ASP A 70 -5.41 2.00 -18.55
C ASP A 70 -4.24 1.05 -18.83
N GLY A 71 -3.54 0.63 -17.79
CA GLY A 71 -2.35 -0.22 -17.92
C GLY A 71 -1.15 0.51 -18.52
N ASP A 72 -1.13 1.85 -18.46
CA ASP A 72 0.07 2.62 -18.80
C ASP A 72 1.21 2.26 -17.84
N THR A 73 2.44 2.28 -18.34
CA THR A 73 3.66 2.11 -17.55
C THR A 73 4.00 3.35 -16.70
N ASN A 74 3.24 4.45 -16.87
CA ASN A 74 3.35 5.66 -16.07
C ASN A 74 2.70 5.47 -14.69
N TRP A 75 3.48 4.89 -13.77
CA TRP A 75 3.08 4.72 -12.37
C TRP A 75 3.24 6.01 -11.57
N VAL A 76 2.18 6.39 -10.87
CA VAL A 76 2.15 7.54 -9.95
C VAL A 76 2.07 7.08 -8.51
N ASN A 77 2.70 7.80 -7.59
CA ASN A 77 2.70 7.42 -6.17
C ASN A 77 1.54 8.09 -5.44
N ALA A 78 0.74 7.32 -4.70
CA ALA A 78 -0.24 7.88 -3.78
C ALA A 78 0.42 8.47 -2.54
N THR A 79 -0.33 9.33 -1.84
CA THR A 79 0.10 9.91 -0.57
C THR A 79 -0.72 9.31 0.57
N LYS A 80 -0.05 8.82 1.62
CA LYS A 80 -0.72 8.28 2.81
C LYS A 80 -1.20 9.45 3.69
N ASN A 81 -2.49 9.48 4.00
CA ASN A 81 -3.07 10.49 4.89
C ASN A 81 -2.91 10.11 6.37
N ALA A 82 -3.36 10.99 7.28
CA ALA A 82 -3.24 10.79 8.73
C ALA A 82 -4.03 9.58 9.27
N ALA A 83 -5.04 9.10 8.52
CA ALA A 83 -5.82 7.91 8.86
C ALA A 83 -5.18 6.62 8.32
N GLY A 84 -4.04 6.70 7.63
CA GLY A 84 -3.36 5.55 7.03
C GLY A 84 -3.92 5.13 5.66
N VAL A 85 -4.86 5.90 5.10
CA VAL A 85 -5.45 5.66 3.77
C VAL A 85 -4.62 6.38 2.71
N TRP A 86 -4.40 5.72 1.59
CA TRP A 86 -3.67 6.28 0.46
C TRP A 86 -4.61 7.06 -0.46
N GLU A 87 -4.24 8.28 -0.81
CA GLU A 87 -5.02 9.19 -1.65
C GLU A 87 -4.21 9.62 -2.87
N TYR A 88 -4.90 9.71 -4.02
CA TYR A 88 -4.31 10.27 -5.23
C TYR A 88 -5.34 11.05 -6.06
N ASN A 89 -4.98 12.28 -6.40
CA ASN A 89 -5.73 13.16 -7.29
C ASN A 89 -5.06 13.19 -8.66
N TRP A 90 -5.76 12.73 -9.71
CA TRP A 90 -5.22 12.82 -11.06
C TRP A 90 -5.08 14.28 -11.49
N PRO A 91 -3.87 14.77 -11.83
CA PRO A 91 -3.67 16.19 -12.11
C PRO A 91 -4.16 16.58 -13.50
N ASP A 92 -4.15 15.64 -14.44
CA ASP A 92 -4.52 15.85 -15.84
C ASP A 92 -5.91 15.34 -16.14
N ASP A 93 -6.54 15.93 -17.15
CA ASP A 93 -7.86 15.54 -17.61
C ASP A 93 -7.76 14.14 -18.27
N VAL A 94 -8.48 13.19 -17.67
CA VAL A 94 -8.72 11.85 -18.23
C VAL A 94 -9.84 11.98 -19.26
N GLY A 95 -9.60 11.46 -20.47
CA GLY A 95 -10.56 11.53 -21.57
C GLY A 95 -11.90 10.87 -21.24
N GLU A 96 -12.92 11.09 -22.07
CA GLU A 96 -14.18 10.37 -21.92
C GLU A 96 -13.99 8.90 -22.31
N GLY A 97 -14.49 7.99 -21.48
CA GLY A 97 -14.47 6.56 -21.78
C GLY A 97 -14.45 5.69 -20.54
N LYS A 98 -14.37 4.38 -20.79
CA LYS A 98 -14.11 3.42 -19.72
C LYS A 98 -12.61 3.38 -19.46
N HIS A 99 -12.22 3.71 -18.24
CA HIS A 99 -10.85 3.61 -17.77
C HIS A 99 -10.67 2.45 -16.80
N THR A 100 -9.47 1.88 -16.75
CA THR A 100 -9.12 0.81 -15.80
C THR A 100 -8.00 1.26 -14.88
N LEU A 101 -8.28 1.39 -13.58
CA LEU A 101 -7.26 1.69 -12.59
C LEU A 101 -6.55 0.39 -12.15
N THR A 102 -5.23 0.41 -12.19
CA THR A 102 -4.36 -0.62 -11.63
C THR A 102 -3.64 -0.06 -10.41
N VAL A 103 -3.59 -0.82 -9.31
CA VAL A 103 -2.96 -0.40 -8.07
C VAL A 103 -1.93 -1.45 -7.66
N GLU A 104 -0.74 -0.99 -7.28
CA GLU A 104 0.36 -1.78 -6.78
C GLU A 104 0.72 -1.30 -5.37
N ALA A 105 0.79 -2.20 -4.40
CA ALA A 105 1.21 -1.93 -3.04
C ALA A 105 2.53 -2.66 -2.73
N THR A 106 3.39 -2.07 -1.92
CA THR A 106 4.63 -2.68 -1.45
C THR A 106 4.85 -2.32 0.02
N ASP A 107 4.98 -3.35 0.86
CA ASP A 107 5.57 -3.26 2.21
C ASP A 107 7.10 -3.22 2.08
#